data_AF-A0A930SBQ9-F1
#
_entry.id   AF-A0A930SBQ9-F1
#
_cell.length_a   1.000
_cell.length_b   1.000
_cell.length_c   1.000
_cell.angle_alpha   90.00
_cell.angle_beta   90.00
_cell.angle_gamma   90.00
#
_symmetry.space_group_name_H-M   'P 1'
#
loop_
_entity.id
_entity.type
_entity.pdbx_description
1 polymer ?
#
loop_
_entity_poly.entity_id
_entity_poly.type
_entity_poly.pdbx_seq_one_letter_code
_entity_poly.pdbx_strand_id
1 'polypeptide(L)'
;MASIFWVTVPNKEYEYKLQWKTDVLKGYSGEQRVQLRKNPRQYFNFKYEMTYDEYRSTALAIANNPAQQVVMADWTQFDAGLFGLPDAIYRTIRNFRKDQAIVVHPAIPGDFAPFLADIQSVEYDPVYGKFLRVPNNDAMRRQKTCLVAPQWNGRLSSGIQFDLSHNEFVNASCEWIGDDPPPIWPLGLHYQTIGPDPVLQNYHTSDDGAQHSYMREVDSLDNEIASPYFRPRYSFKQSRYSFTIRVKVGHELEKLLGFVHYLRGRLKPFWLPLWGKNIKVIADIKANTNTIKCERIFWGDRFANNRICIWLKDGCGYKYKFIEAVSVSDTADGKSNLTTATTIATDTAVSDIIITAFMEYVRLDSDEITVKFDGNGNASINFIAISIPIQA
;
A
#
# COMPACT_ATOMS: atom_id res chain seq x y z
N MET A 1 24.09 -1.85 -28.67
CA MET A 1 22.73 -2.29 -29.08
C MET A 1 21.75 -1.27 -28.56
N ALA A 2 20.85 -0.76 -29.40
CA ALA A 2 19.83 0.19 -28.97
C ALA A 2 18.85 -0.51 -28.02
N SER A 3 18.60 0.06 -26.84
CA SER A 3 17.58 -0.43 -25.93
C SER A 3 16.20 -0.29 -26.58
N ILE A 4 15.38 -1.34 -26.55
CA ILE A 4 14.00 -1.27 -27.02
C ILE A 4 13.22 -0.35 -26.09
N PHE A 5 12.50 0.62 -26.67
CA PHE A 5 11.58 1.48 -25.95
C PHE A 5 10.15 0.92 -26.13
N TRP A 6 9.57 0.43 -25.05
CA TRP A 6 8.21 -0.07 -25.02
C TRP A 6 7.24 1.05 -24.68
N VAL A 7 6.33 1.31 -25.61
CA VAL A 7 5.53 2.53 -25.56
C VAL A 7 4.03 2.28 -25.50
N THR A 8 3.60 1.04 -25.74
CA THR A 8 2.19 0.68 -25.68
C THR A 8 1.66 0.82 -24.25
N VAL A 9 0.54 1.53 -24.12
CA VAL A 9 -0.20 1.69 -22.88
C VAL A 9 -1.01 0.42 -22.62
N PRO A 10 -0.95 -0.18 -21.42
CA PRO A 10 -1.75 -1.34 -21.08
C PRO A 10 -3.23 -0.97 -20.92
N ASN A 11 -4.08 -1.98 -21.01
CA ASN A 11 -5.47 -1.90 -20.58
C ASN A 11 -5.53 -1.47 -19.12
N LYS A 12 -6.64 -0.84 -18.72
CA LYS A 12 -6.78 -0.25 -17.38
C LYS A 12 -6.76 -1.28 -16.24
N GLU A 13 -7.08 -2.54 -16.54
CA GLU A 13 -7.04 -3.65 -15.59
C GLU A 13 -5.72 -4.39 -15.69
N TYR A 14 -4.98 -4.39 -14.59
CA TYR A 14 -3.68 -5.07 -14.50
C TYR A 14 -3.34 -5.40 -13.05
N GLU A 15 -2.35 -6.27 -12.89
CA GLU A 15 -1.81 -6.63 -11.59
C GLU A 15 -0.36 -6.17 -11.45
N TYR A 16 -0.05 -5.61 -10.29
CA TYR A 16 1.30 -5.20 -9.93
C TYR A 16 1.74 -5.94 -8.67
N LYS A 17 2.93 -6.54 -8.71
CA LYS A 17 3.42 -7.38 -7.62
C LYS A 17 4.76 -6.89 -7.12
N LEU A 18 4.85 -6.74 -5.80
CA LEU A 18 6.06 -6.40 -5.07
C LEU A 18 6.51 -7.60 -4.25
N GLN A 19 7.76 -8.03 -4.45
CA GLN A 19 8.32 -9.19 -3.76
C GLN A 19 9.62 -8.82 -3.05
N TRP A 20 9.58 -8.78 -1.73
CA TRP A 20 10.78 -8.72 -0.89
C TRP A 20 11.35 -10.12 -0.70
N LYS A 21 12.46 -10.19 0.03
CA LYS A 21 12.99 -11.46 0.52
C LYS A 21 13.51 -11.23 1.92
N THR A 22 12.84 -11.82 2.89
CA THR A 22 13.20 -11.75 4.29
C THR A 22 13.31 -13.15 4.87
N ASP A 23 14.12 -13.28 5.91
CA ASP A 23 14.19 -14.47 6.74
C ASP A 23 13.68 -14.14 8.14
N VAL A 24 12.89 -15.05 8.73
CA VAL A 24 12.25 -14.85 10.04
C VAL A 24 12.58 -16.03 10.94
N LEU A 25 13.42 -15.76 11.93
CA LEU A 25 13.84 -16.72 12.93
C LEU A 25 12.98 -16.52 14.18
N LYS A 26 12.03 -17.44 14.42
CA LYS A 26 11.14 -17.40 15.58
C LYS A 26 11.79 -18.13 16.77
N GLY A 27 11.79 -17.47 17.93
CA GLY A 27 12.12 -18.04 19.23
C GLY A 27 10.92 -18.05 20.16
N TYR A 28 11.07 -18.60 21.36
CA TYR A 28 9.97 -18.76 22.33
C TYR A 28 9.29 -17.43 22.72
N SER A 29 10.08 -16.37 22.91
CA SER A 29 9.62 -15.05 23.39
C SER A 29 9.70 -13.93 22.36
N GLY A 30 10.24 -14.19 21.17
CA GLY A 30 10.56 -13.15 20.20
C GLY A 30 10.86 -13.71 18.82
N GLU A 31 11.12 -12.81 17.87
CA GLU A 31 11.60 -13.17 16.55
C GLU A 31 12.69 -12.20 16.08
N GLN A 32 13.66 -12.73 15.35
CA GLN A 32 14.68 -11.98 14.64
C GLN A 32 14.36 -12.02 13.15
N ARG A 33 14.56 -10.90 12.46
CA ARG A 33 14.22 -10.74 11.05
C ARG A 33 15.38 -10.16 10.29
N VAL A 34 15.69 -10.74 9.13
CA VAL A 34 16.82 -10.33 8.31
C VAL A 34 16.35 -10.04 6.89
N GLN A 35 16.77 -8.92 6.34
CA GLN A 35 16.52 -8.56 4.95
C GLN A 35 17.56 -9.21 4.05
N LEU A 36 17.12 -10.04 3.10
CA LEU A 36 18.00 -10.72 2.14
C LEU A 36 18.10 -9.97 0.80
N ARG A 37 17.15 -9.07 0.50
CA ARG A 37 17.13 -8.28 -0.73
C ARG A 37 16.92 -6.81 -0.43
N LYS A 38 17.75 -5.93 -0.99
CA LYS A 38 17.74 -4.47 -0.71
C LYS A 38 16.45 -3.78 -1.18
N ASN A 39 16.06 -3.95 -2.45
CA ASN A 39 14.79 -3.46 -2.98
C ASN A 39 13.89 -4.64 -3.37
N PRO A 40 12.55 -4.48 -3.40
CA PRO A 40 11.70 -5.55 -3.88
C PRO A 40 11.90 -5.78 -5.38
N ARG A 41 11.71 -7.02 -5.81
CA ARG A 41 11.44 -7.30 -7.22
C ARG A 41 10.04 -6.83 -7.53
N GLN A 42 9.89 -6.19 -8.68
CA GLN A 42 8.64 -5.66 -9.17
C GLN A 42 8.23 -6.46 -10.39
N TYR A 43 6.99 -6.93 -10.41
CA TYR A 43 6.40 -7.61 -11.55
C TYR A 43 5.17 -6.84 -11.99
N PHE A 44 5.07 -6.60 -13.29
CA PHE A 44 3.90 -5.96 -13.90
C PHE A 44 3.25 -6.96 -14.84
N ASN A 45 2.04 -7.39 -14.52
CA ASN A 45 1.24 -8.24 -15.40
C ASN A 45 0.28 -7.35 -16.17
N PHE A 46 0.67 -7.04 -17.41
CA PHE A 46 -0.06 -6.13 -18.27
C PHE A 46 -0.77 -6.89 -19.39
N LYS A 47 -1.95 -6.39 -19.72
CA LYS A 47 -2.68 -6.74 -20.94
C LYS A 47 -2.68 -5.53 -21.85
N TYR A 48 -2.53 -5.75 -23.15
CA TYR A 48 -2.53 -4.70 -24.15
C TYR A 48 -3.52 -5.04 -25.24
N GLU A 49 -4.15 -4.01 -25.79
CA GLU A 49 -4.86 -4.07 -27.06
C GLU A 49 -3.98 -3.38 -28.10
N MET A 50 -3.65 -4.09 -29.18
CA MET A 50 -2.77 -3.62 -30.24
C MET A 50 -3.46 -3.75 -31.59
N THR A 51 -3.16 -2.83 -32.50
CA THR A 51 -3.49 -2.99 -33.92
C THR A 51 -2.62 -4.10 -34.54
N TYR A 52 -3.05 -4.61 -35.69
CA TYR A 52 -2.30 -5.67 -36.38
C TYR A 52 -0.86 -5.27 -36.74
N ASP A 53 -0.63 -4.01 -37.13
CA ASP A 53 0.71 -3.50 -37.45
C ASP A 53 1.60 -3.39 -36.21
N GLU A 54 1.05 -2.92 -35.09
CA GLU A 54 1.75 -2.89 -33.79
C GLU A 54 2.12 -4.30 -33.35
N TYR A 55 1.18 -5.25 -33.42
CA TYR A 55 1.43 -6.66 -33.13
C TYR A 55 2.64 -7.20 -33.91
N ARG A 56 2.65 -7.01 -35.23
CA ARG A 56 3.72 -7.53 -36.09
C ARG A 56 5.08 -6.92 -35.73
N SER A 57 5.12 -5.62 -35.51
CA SER A 57 6.35 -4.91 -35.12
C SER A 57 6.87 -5.36 -33.75
N THR A 58 5.98 -5.51 -32.78
CA THR A 58 6.27 -5.96 -31.41
C THR A 58 6.75 -7.40 -31.38
N ALA A 59 6.06 -8.31 -32.08
CA ALA A 59 6.45 -9.71 -32.19
C ALA A 59 7.86 -9.87 -32.79
N LEU A 60 8.18 -9.10 -33.84
CA LEU A 60 9.52 -9.07 -34.43
C LEU A 60 10.56 -8.47 -33.47
N ALA A 61 10.22 -7.40 -32.76
CA ALA A 61 11.13 -6.77 -31.80
C ALA A 61 11.52 -7.73 -30.67
N ILE A 62 10.58 -8.52 -30.16
CA ILE A 62 10.80 -9.49 -29.08
C ILE A 62 11.52 -10.73 -29.58
N ALA A 63 11.09 -11.31 -30.71
CA ALA A 63 11.70 -12.52 -31.27
C ALA A 63 13.20 -12.32 -31.57
N ASN A 64 13.57 -11.12 -32.02
CA ASN A 64 14.96 -10.80 -32.32
C ASN A 64 15.79 -10.37 -31.08
N ASN A 65 15.17 -10.19 -29.91
CA ASN A 65 15.85 -9.70 -28.70
C ASN A 65 15.45 -10.44 -27.41
N PRO A 66 15.66 -11.77 -27.30
CA PRO A 66 15.10 -12.61 -26.23
C PRO A 66 15.67 -12.39 -24.82
N ALA A 67 16.59 -11.44 -24.60
CA ALA A 67 17.23 -11.20 -23.30
C ALA A 67 17.59 -9.73 -23.03
N GLN A 68 17.13 -8.79 -23.85
CA GLN A 68 17.51 -7.39 -23.69
C GLN A 68 16.62 -6.68 -22.67
N GLN A 69 17.24 -5.72 -21.97
CA GLN A 69 16.51 -4.77 -21.15
C GLN A 69 15.68 -3.86 -22.08
N VAL A 70 14.42 -3.70 -21.69
CA VAL A 70 13.44 -2.84 -22.33
C VAL A 70 13.22 -1.66 -21.41
N VAL A 71 13.28 -0.46 -21.99
CA VAL A 71 12.86 0.76 -21.33
C VAL A 71 11.36 0.87 -21.50
N MET A 72 10.62 0.92 -20.40
CA MET A 72 9.17 1.05 -20.42
C MET A 72 8.70 2.10 -19.43
N ALA A 73 7.43 2.46 -19.54
CA ALA A 73 6.75 3.30 -18.56
C ALA A 73 6.23 2.45 -17.39
N ASP A 74 6.38 2.94 -16.16
CA ASP A 74 5.60 2.44 -15.03
C ASP A 74 4.18 3.01 -15.09
N TRP A 75 3.32 2.30 -15.82
CA TRP A 75 1.91 2.64 -15.96
C TRP A 75 1.09 2.47 -14.67
N THR A 76 1.65 1.96 -13.57
CA THR A 76 0.96 1.98 -12.26
C THR A 76 0.97 3.37 -11.62
N GLN A 77 1.90 4.22 -12.04
CA GLN A 77 2.15 5.56 -11.48
C GLN A 77 1.96 6.67 -12.50
N PHE A 78 1.24 6.37 -13.58
CA PHE A 78 0.98 7.39 -14.58
C PHE A 78 0.12 8.53 -14.01
N ASP A 79 0.27 9.68 -14.64
CA ASP A 79 -0.55 10.86 -14.44
C ASP A 79 -1.00 11.41 -15.78
N ALA A 80 -2.14 12.09 -15.79
CA ALA A 80 -2.55 12.87 -16.95
C ALA A 80 -2.02 14.30 -16.82
N GLY A 81 -1.49 14.83 -17.91
CA GLY A 81 -0.95 16.18 -17.96
C GLY A 81 -1.37 16.92 -19.23
N LEU A 82 -1.14 18.22 -19.24
CA LEU A 82 -1.31 19.06 -20.42
C LEU A 82 0.00 19.76 -20.72
N PHE A 83 0.52 19.60 -21.94
CA PHE A 83 1.65 20.41 -22.40
C PHE A 83 1.21 21.86 -22.52
N GLY A 84 1.76 22.75 -21.68
CA GLY A 84 1.43 24.16 -21.73
C GLY A 84 2.45 24.96 -22.54
N LEU A 85 2.79 26.16 -22.04
CA LEU A 85 3.91 26.98 -22.54
C LEU A 85 5.17 26.12 -22.71
N PRO A 86 6.10 26.49 -23.62
CA PRO A 86 7.23 25.64 -23.94
C PRO A 86 7.94 25.20 -22.65
N ASP A 87 8.18 23.90 -22.57
CA ASP A 87 8.89 23.22 -21.48
C ASP A 87 8.14 22.94 -20.17
N ALA A 88 6.80 22.94 -20.18
CA ALA A 88 6.03 22.56 -18.98
C ALA A 88 4.88 21.58 -19.25
N ILE A 89 4.75 20.58 -18.37
CA ILE A 89 3.58 19.71 -18.26
C ILE A 89 2.81 20.10 -17.01
N TYR A 90 1.61 20.64 -17.20
CA TYR A 90 0.73 21.12 -16.13
C TYR A 90 -0.22 20.04 -15.64
N ARG A 91 -0.81 20.29 -14.46
CA ARG A 91 -1.89 19.50 -13.82
C ARG A 91 -1.47 18.12 -13.35
N THR A 92 -0.17 17.89 -13.17
CA THR A 92 0.32 16.65 -12.56
C THR A 92 0.05 16.68 -11.06
N ILE A 93 -0.67 15.69 -10.54
CA ILE A 93 -1.01 15.50 -9.13
C ILE A 93 -0.05 14.52 -8.42
N ARG A 94 0.73 13.76 -9.18
CA ARG A 94 1.66 12.73 -8.68
C ARG A 94 2.94 13.30 -8.06
N ASN A 95 3.60 12.51 -7.21
CA ASN A 95 4.85 12.87 -6.55
C ASN A 95 6.12 12.61 -7.38
N PHE A 96 6.17 13.20 -8.59
CA PHE A 96 7.39 13.24 -9.39
C PHE A 96 8.51 14.04 -8.71
N ARG A 97 9.76 13.71 -9.06
CA ARG A 97 10.98 14.32 -8.52
C ARG A 97 11.82 14.95 -9.62
N LYS A 98 12.67 15.91 -9.22
CA LYS A 98 13.73 16.43 -10.09
C LYS A 98 14.69 15.30 -10.49
N ASP A 99 15.20 15.37 -11.71
CA ASP A 99 16.14 14.42 -12.32
C ASP A 99 15.59 13.00 -12.46
N GLN A 100 14.27 12.83 -12.33
CA GLN A 100 13.59 11.56 -12.59
C GLN A 100 13.32 11.43 -14.08
N ALA A 101 13.77 10.31 -14.65
CA ALA A 101 13.44 9.92 -16.01
C ALA A 101 11.96 9.53 -16.12
N ILE A 102 11.30 10.03 -17.16
CA ILE A 102 9.88 9.81 -17.44
C ILE A 102 9.66 9.42 -18.90
N VAL A 103 8.58 8.68 -19.11
CA VAL A 103 7.98 8.44 -20.40
C VAL A 103 6.83 9.42 -20.57
N VAL A 104 6.80 10.12 -21.71
CA VAL A 104 5.68 10.97 -22.10
C VAL A 104 4.99 10.37 -23.32
N HIS A 105 3.70 10.06 -23.15
CA HIS A 105 2.87 9.44 -24.17
C HIS A 105 1.72 10.37 -24.53
N PRO A 106 1.29 10.46 -25.81
CA PRO A 106 0.10 11.22 -26.17
C PRO A 106 -1.14 10.59 -25.53
N ALA A 107 -2.03 11.38 -24.92
CA ALA A 107 -3.27 10.81 -24.38
C ALA A 107 -4.24 10.38 -25.51
N ILE A 108 -4.10 10.97 -26.69
CA ILE A 108 -4.85 10.65 -27.90
C ILE A 108 -3.88 10.07 -28.92
N PRO A 109 -4.09 8.83 -29.41
CA PRO A 109 -3.23 8.25 -30.45
C PRO A 109 -3.07 9.18 -31.66
N GLY A 110 -1.84 9.39 -32.10
CA GLY A 110 -1.50 10.21 -33.28
C GLY A 110 -1.21 11.69 -33.00
N ASP A 111 -1.40 12.20 -31.78
CA ASP A 111 -1.11 13.62 -31.46
C ASP A 111 0.38 13.97 -31.55
N PHE A 112 1.25 13.10 -31.04
CA PHE A 112 2.72 13.19 -31.18
C PHE A 112 3.37 11.84 -30.87
N ALA A 113 4.60 11.63 -31.34
CA ALA A 113 5.34 10.41 -31.04
C ALA A 113 5.78 10.40 -29.55
N PRO A 114 5.52 9.31 -28.81
CA PRO A 114 5.93 9.20 -27.42
C PRO A 114 7.45 9.21 -27.28
N PHE A 115 7.95 9.75 -26.17
CA PHE A 115 9.38 9.99 -25.98
C PHE A 115 9.82 9.90 -24.51
N LEU A 116 11.12 9.75 -24.31
CA LEU A 116 11.78 9.79 -23.00
C LEU A 116 12.24 11.21 -22.69
N ALA A 117 12.09 11.63 -21.45
CA ALA A 117 12.62 12.90 -20.97
C ALA A 117 12.98 12.83 -19.49
N ASP A 118 13.84 13.74 -19.05
CA ASP A 118 14.16 13.93 -17.64
C ASP A 118 13.46 15.17 -17.09
N ILE A 119 12.95 15.07 -15.87
CA ILE A 119 12.31 16.21 -15.18
C ILE A 119 13.40 17.18 -14.71
N GLN A 120 13.43 18.38 -15.29
CA GLN A 120 14.41 19.41 -14.96
C GLN A 120 14.13 20.10 -13.61
N SER A 121 12.86 20.33 -13.30
CA SER A 121 12.40 20.86 -12.02
C SER A 121 10.93 20.51 -11.81
N VAL A 122 10.54 20.55 -10.54
CA VAL A 122 9.15 20.40 -10.10
C VAL A 122 8.76 21.72 -9.46
N GLU A 123 7.83 22.43 -10.07
CA GLU A 123 7.43 23.78 -9.67
C GLU A 123 5.95 23.79 -9.26
N TYR A 124 5.55 24.86 -8.53
CA TYR A 124 4.18 25.07 -8.10
C TYR A 124 3.68 26.42 -8.58
N ASP A 125 2.57 26.42 -9.30
CA ASP A 125 1.84 27.61 -9.71
C ASP A 125 0.56 27.75 -8.87
N PRO A 126 0.26 28.92 -8.28
CA PRO A 126 -0.96 29.12 -7.49
C PRO A 126 -2.27 28.86 -8.24
N VAL A 127 -2.29 29.00 -9.56
CA VAL A 127 -3.47 28.84 -10.43
C VAL A 127 -3.53 27.43 -11.01
N TYR A 128 -2.40 26.90 -11.48
CA TYR A 128 -2.34 25.62 -12.20
C TYR A 128 -1.86 24.44 -11.35
N GLY A 129 -1.49 24.69 -10.10
CA GLY A 129 -0.97 23.69 -9.17
C GLY A 129 0.45 23.26 -9.52
N LYS A 130 0.77 22.01 -9.17
CA LYS A 130 2.09 21.43 -9.43
C LYS A 130 2.28 21.14 -10.92
N PHE A 131 3.45 21.49 -11.46
CA PHE A 131 3.81 21.22 -12.85
C PHE A 131 5.29 20.79 -12.98
N LEU A 132 5.60 20.11 -14.08
CA LEU A 132 6.92 19.55 -14.37
C LEU A 132 7.59 20.34 -15.49
N ARG A 133 8.84 20.75 -15.29
CA ARG A 133 9.68 21.25 -16.38
C ARG A 133 10.32 20.10 -17.11
N VAL A 134 10.08 20.02 -18.41
CA VAL A 134 10.54 18.93 -19.28
C VAL A 134 10.97 19.55 -20.61
N PRO A 135 12.14 19.17 -21.18
CA PRO A 135 12.57 19.74 -22.46
C PRO A 135 11.53 19.47 -23.55
N ASN A 136 10.95 20.53 -24.12
CA ASN A 136 9.97 20.43 -25.20
C ASN A 136 10.47 21.17 -26.46
N ASN A 137 11.26 20.44 -27.25
CA ASN A 137 11.82 20.97 -28.50
C ASN A 137 10.82 20.95 -29.68
N ASP A 138 9.58 20.47 -29.46
CA ASP A 138 8.61 20.25 -30.53
C ASP A 138 7.35 21.10 -30.31
N ALA A 139 7.18 22.10 -31.17
CA ALA A 139 6.05 23.01 -31.11
C ALA A 139 4.69 22.31 -31.32
N MET A 140 4.65 21.14 -31.97
CA MET A 140 3.41 20.39 -32.22
C MET A 140 2.79 19.80 -30.95
N ARG A 141 3.56 19.71 -29.86
CA ARG A 141 3.11 19.17 -28.57
C ARG A 141 2.32 20.20 -27.75
N ARG A 142 2.35 21.48 -28.12
CA ARG A 142 1.69 22.56 -27.36
C ARG A 142 0.19 22.29 -27.24
N GLN A 143 -0.33 22.46 -26.03
CA GLN A 143 -1.74 22.27 -25.69
C GLN A 143 -2.28 20.85 -25.94
N LYS A 144 -1.40 19.86 -26.11
CA LYS A 144 -1.78 18.46 -26.23
C LYS A 144 -1.82 17.78 -24.87
N THR A 145 -2.82 16.92 -24.69
CA THR A 145 -2.94 16.09 -23.50
C THR A 145 -1.95 14.94 -23.58
N CYS A 146 -1.32 14.63 -22.46
CA CYS A 146 -0.31 13.59 -22.37
C CYS A 146 -0.51 12.75 -21.13
N LEU A 147 0.00 11.53 -21.19
CA LEU A 147 0.20 10.66 -20.04
C LEU A 147 1.68 10.70 -19.71
N VAL A 148 2.00 10.90 -18.44
CA VAL A 148 3.37 10.92 -17.95
C VAL A 148 3.53 9.81 -16.93
N ALA A 149 4.55 8.98 -17.09
CA ALA A 149 4.85 7.89 -16.18
C ALA A 149 6.35 7.83 -15.90
N PRO A 150 6.78 7.40 -14.69
CA PRO A 150 8.19 7.13 -14.43
C PRO A 150 8.77 6.15 -15.45
N GLN A 151 9.98 6.42 -15.93
CA GLN A 151 10.73 5.44 -16.71
C GLN A 151 11.14 4.29 -15.80
N TRP A 152 10.98 3.07 -16.32
CA TRP A 152 11.36 1.85 -15.65
C TRP A 152 12.06 0.91 -16.63
N ASN A 153 13.19 0.35 -16.21
CA ASN A 153 13.93 -0.60 -17.02
C ASN A 153 13.58 -2.00 -16.53
N GLY A 154 13.09 -2.82 -17.43
CA GLY A 154 12.68 -4.18 -17.14
C GLY A 154 13.06 -5.14 -18.23
N ARG A 155 12.68 -6.38 -18.03
CA ARG A 155 12.76 -7.44 -19.03
C ARG A 155 11.49 -8.26 -18.97
N LEU A 156 11.19 -8.94 -20.06
CA LEU A 156 10.14 -9.94 -20.08
C LEU A 156 10.55 -11.10 -19.17
N SER A 157 9.71 -11.44 -18.19
CA SER A 157 9.94 -12.63 -17.34
C SER A 157 9.60 -13.92 -18.08
N SER A 158 8.64 -13.81 -19.00
CA SER A 158 8.12 -14.84 -19.90
C SER A 158 7.88 -14.20 -21.28
N GLY A 159 7.68 -15.02 -22.31
CA GLY A 159 7.31 -14.49 -23.63
C GLY A 159 5.99 -13.71 -23.59
N ILE A 160 5.69 -12.98 -24.67
CA ILE A 160 4.38 -12.35 -24.84
C ILE A 160 3.43 -13.34 -25.49
N GLN A 161 2.26 -13.52 -24.89
CA GLN A 161 1.18 -14.28 -25.48
C GLN A 161 0.29 -13.35 -26.29
N PHE A 162 -0.04 -13.73 -27.52
CA PHE A 162 -0.94 -13.02 -28.41
C PHE A 162 -2.17 -13.87 -28.69
N ASP A 163 -3.35 -13.35 -28.38
CA ASP A 163 -4.62 -13.96 -28.70
C ASP A 163 -5.14 -13.31 -29.99
N LEU A 164 -4.94 -14.02 -31.10
CA LEU A 164 -5.36 -13.59 -32.43
C LEU A 164 -6.85 -13.87 -32.60
N SER A 165 -7.62 -12.83 -32.91
CA SER A 165 -9.03 -12.94 -33.29
C SER A 165 -9.23 -12.44 -34.72
N HIS A 166 -10.41 -12.66 -35.30
CA HIS A 166 -10.72 -12.17 -36.64
C HIS A 166 -10.95 -10.64 -36.70
N ASN A 167 -10.85 -9.96 -35.55
CA ASN A 167 -10.98 -8.52 -35.45
C ASN A 167 -9.67 -7.81 -35.79
N GLU A 168 -9.74 -6.49 -36.04
CA GLU A 168 -8.57 -5.64 -36.33
C GLU A 168 -7.62 -5.46 -35.14
N PHE A 169 -8.06 -5.87 -33.94
CA PHE A 169 -7.30 -5.78 -32.70
C PHE A 169 -6.81 -7.15 -32.22
N VAL A 170 -5.57 -7.16 -31.72
CA VAL A 170 -4.91 -8.31 -31.10
C VAL A 170 -4.73 -8.02 -29.62
N ASN A 171 -5.18 -8.97 -28.78
CA ASN A 171 -4.92 -8.89 -27.34
C ASN A 171 -3.56 -9.53 -27.06
N ALA A 172 -2.72 -8.81 -26.32
CA ALA A 172 -1.43 -9.30 -25.86
C ALA A 172 -1.40 -9.32 -24.34
N SER A 173 -0.75 -10.34 -23.76
CA SER A 173 -0.50 -10.41 -22.32
C SER A 173 0.95 -10.78 -22.07
N CYS A 174 1.57 -10.10 -21.10
CA CYS A 174 2.91 -10.42 -20.68
C CYS A 174 3.20 -9.97 -19.24
N GLU A 175 4.21 -10.59 -18.66
CA GLU A 175 4.75 -10.21 -17.36
C GLU A 175 6.14 -9.58 -17.54
N TRP A 176 6.29 -8.37 -17.01
CA TRP A 176 7.55 -7.66 -16.94
C TRP A 176 8.16 -7.83 -15.56
N ILE A 177 9.47 -8.05 -15.48
CA ILE A 177 10.23 -8.10 -14.23
C ILE A 177 11.30 -7.00 -14.21
N GLY A 178 11.37 -6.31 -13.07
CA GLY A 178 12.34 -5.25 -12.81
C GLY A 178 13.61 -5.75 -12.17
N ASP A 179 14.73 -5.25 -12.67
CA ASP A 179 16.05 -5.51 -12.12
C ASP A 179 16.36 -4.55 -10.97
N ASP A 180 16.00 -4.95 -9.76
CA ASP A 180 16.29 -4.22 -8.51
C ASP A 180 15.96 -2.71 -8.59
N PRO A 181 14.77 -2.31 -9.10
CA PRO A 181 14.45 -0.91 -9.28
C PRO A 181 14.47 -0.20 -7.92
N PRO A 182 15.06 1.01 -7.84
CA PRO A 182 14.97 1.80 -6.62
C PRO A 182 13.48 2.05 -6.29
N PRO A 183 13.13 2.18 -4.99
CA PRO A 183 11.77 2.51 -4.62
C PRO A 183 11.37 3.85 -5.25
N ILE A 184 10.36 3.80 -6.10
CA ILE A 184 9.86 4.96 -6.85
C ILE A 184 9.11 5.91 -5.89
N TRP A 185 8.49 5.35 -4.84
CA TRP A 185 7.75 6.10 -3.83
C TRP A 185 8.67 6.83 -2.85
N PRO A 186 8.27 8.02 -2.37
CA PRO A 186 9.03 8.72 -1.34
C PRO A 186 9.18 7.81 -0.12
N LEU A 187 10.41 7.59 0.32
CA LEU A 187 10.70 7.03 1.62
C LEU A 187 10.27 8.07 2.66
N GLY A 188 8.99 8.04 3.04
CA GLY A 188 8.40 8.98 3.97
C GLY A 188 7.27 8.34 4.76
N LEU A 189 7.27 8.56 6.07
CA LEU A 189 6.18 8.17 6.94
C LEU A 189 5.01 9.13 6.72
N HIS A 190 4.09 8.75 5.85
CA HIS A 190 2.81 9.44 5.70
C HIS A 190 1.80 9.07 6.80
N TYR A 191 2.18 8.14 7.67
CA TYR A 191 1.38 7.63 8.77
C TYR A 191 1.96 8.14 10.08
N GLN A 192 1.10 8.43 11.04
CA GLN A 192 1.53 8.73 12.38
C GLN A 192 2.21 7.50 12.99
N THR A 193 3.23 7.74 13.81
CA THR A 193 3.99 6.68 14.47
C THR A 193 3.65 6.60 15.95
N ILE A 194 3.83 5.42 16.52
CA ILE A 194 3.92 5.23 17.96
C ILE A 194 5.31 4.68 18.24
N GLY A 195 6.18 5.52 18.80
CA GLY A 195 7.61 5.22 18.84
C GLY A 195 8.20 5.19 17.41
N PRO A 196 9.00 4.16 17.05
CA PRO A 196 9.63 4.07 15.73
C PRO A 196 8.68 3.54 14.62
N ASP A 197 7.54 2.96 14.99
CA ASP A 197 6.71 2.18 14.07
C ASP A 197 5.42 2.91 13.67
N PRO A 198 5.01 2.83 12.39
CA PRO A 198 3.78 3.45 11.90
C PRO A 198 2.52 2.74 12.37
N VAL A 199 1.42 3.49 12.38
CA VAL A 199 0.05 2.95 12.51
C VAL A 199 -0.63 2.94 11.16
N LEU A 200 -1.20 1.80 10.75
CA LEU A 200 -1.98 1.72 9.51
C LEU A 200 -3.31 2.45 9.68
N GLN A 201 -3.47 3.58 8.99
CA GLN A 201 -4.65 4.45 9.07
C GLN A 201 -5.70 4.16 7.99
N ASN A 202 -5.37 3.35 6.99
CA ASN A 202 -6.37 2.92 5.99
C ASN A 202 -7.30 1.89 6.63
N TYR A 203 -8.59 2.16 6.53
CA TYR A 203 -9.62 1.22 6.94
C TYR A 203 -9.87 0.21 5.82
N HIS A 204 -10.29 -1.02 6.18
CA HIS A 204 -10.65 -2.05 5.22
C HIS A 204 -12.01 -1.73 4.60
N THR A 205 -12.23 -2.11 3.35
CA THR A 205 -13.53 -1.93 2.70
C THR A 205 -14.59 -2.85 3.29
N SER A 206 -15.82 -2.35 3.43
CA SER A 206 -16.97 -3.13 3.92
C SER A 206 -17.27 -4.37 3.09
N ASP A 207 -16.97 -4.32 1.78
CA ASP A 207 -17.51 -5.28 0.81
C ASP A 207 -16.75 -6.61 0.79
N ASP A 208 -15.44 -6.58 1.06
CA ASP A 208 -14.58 -7.78 1.09
C ASP A 208 -14.37 -8.32 2.53
N GLY A 209 -14.88 -7.62 3.53
CA GLY A 209 -14.76 -7.96 4.94
C GLY A 209 -13.32 -8.01 5.45
N ALA A 210 -13.18 -8.38 6.73
CA ALA A 210 -11.90 -8.70 7.34
C ALA A 210 -12.05 -9.96 8.20
N GLN A 211 -11.03 -10.82 8.16
CA GLN A 211 -11.01 -12.05 8.93
C GLN A 211 -9.95 -11.97 10.02
N HIS A 212 -10.32 -12.35 11.24
CA HIS A 212 -9.42 -12.38 12.38
C HIS A 212 -9.51 -13.74 13.06
N SER A 213 -8.37 -14.41 13.21
CA SER A 213 -8.25 -15.66 13.95
C SER A 213 -7.19 -15.54 15.03
N TYR A 214 -7.46 -16.16 16.19
CA TYR A 214 -6.45 -16.39 17.22
C TYR A 214 -5.98 -17.83 17.11
N MET A 215 -4.68 -18.03 17.21
CA MET A 215 -4.05 -19.34 17.12
C MET A 215 -3.08 -19.50 18.28
N ARG A 216 -2.82 -20.75 18.65
CA ARG A 216 -1.74 -21.08 19.58
C ARG A 216 -1.13 -22.38 19.11
N GLU A 217 0.14 -22.33 18.72
CA GLU A 217 0.91 -23.55 18.48
C GLU A 217 1.22 -24.21 19.83
N VAL A 218 0.87 -25.49 19.93
CA VAL A 218 1.00 -26.28 21.15
C VAL A 218 1.64 -27.62 20.80
N ASP A 219 2.65 -28.00 21.55
CA ASP A 219 3.20 -29.35 21.54
C ASP A 219 2.36 -30.21 22.50
N SER A 220 1.80 -31.31 21.99
CA SER A 220 1.02 -32.25 22.79
C SER A 220 1.80 -33.53 23.05
N LEU A 221 1.82 -33.96 24.31
CA LEU A 221 2.30 -35.27 24.73
C LEU A 221 1.11 -36.04 25.31
N ASP A 222 0.70 -37.09 24.61
CA ASP A 222 -0.35 -38.00 25.07
C ASP A 222 0.29 -39.38 25.33
N ASN A 223 0.10 -39.87 26.54
CA ASN A 223 0.57 -41.20 26.95
C ASN A 223 -0.58 -42.21 27.11
N GLU A 224 -1.81 -41.83 26.72
CA GLU A 224 -3.04 -42.63 26.76
C GLU A 224 -3.46 -43.14 28.14
N ILE A 225 -2.74 -42.76 29.21
CA ILE A 225 -2.99 -43.17 30.60
C ILE A 225 -3.56 -41.99 31.40
N ALA A 226 -3.04 -40.79 31.15
CA ALA A 226 -3.44 -39.57 31.83
C ALA A 226 -3.96 -38.54 30.83
N SER A 227 -4.47 -37.41 31.34
CA SER A 227 -4.83 -36.29 30.48
C SER A 227 -3.62 -35.83 29.66
N PRO A 228 -3.80 -35.53 28.37
CA PRO A 228 -2.70 -35.11 27.51
C PRO A 228 -2.07 -33.82 28.04
N TYR A 229 -0.74 -33.78 28.03
CA TYR A 229 0.02 -32.61 28.41
C TYR A 229 0.19 -31.70 27.19
N PHE A 230 -0.20 -30.43 27.36
CA PHE A 230 -0.12 -29.42 26.32
C PHE A 230 0.87 -28.33 26.73
N ARG A 231 1.88 -28.07 25.91
CA ARG A 231 2.84 -26.98 26.10
C ARG A 231 2.75 -25.99 24.96
N PRO A 232 2.46 -24.70 25.21
CA PRO A 232 2.52 -23.70 24.14
C PRO A 232 3.96 -23.53 23.67
N ARG A 233 4.13 -23.49 22.35
CA ARG A 233 5.45 -23.34 21.71
C ARG A 233 6.01 -21.92 21.85
N TYR A 234 5.14 -20.94 22.07
CA TYR A 234 5.49 -19.52 22.22
C TYR A 234 4.77 -18.90 23.42
N SER A 235 5.41 -17.91 24.06
CA SER A 235 4.85 -17.21 25.22
C SER A 235 3.90 -16.06 24.87
N PHE A 236 3.88 -15.62 23.62
CA PHE A 236 3.11 -14.47 23.16
C PHE A 236 1.85 -14.89 22.39
N LYS A 237 0.89 -13.96 22.27
CA LYS A 237 -0.33 -14.18 21.50
C LYS A 237 0.00 -14.30 20.02
N GLN A 238 -0.63 -15.26 19.32
CA GLN A 238 -0.58 -15.35 17.87
C GLN A 238 -1.99 -15.12 17.34
N SER A 239 -2.10 -14.13 16.47
CA SER A 239 -3.32 -13.78 15.77
C SER A 239 -2.97 -13.55 14.31
N ARG A 240 -3.89 -13.93 13.43
CA ARG A 240 -3.77 -13.69 12.01
C ARG A 240 -4.96 -12.85 11.57
N TYR A 241 -4.65 -11.77 10.87
CA TYR A 241 -5.63 -10.81 10.39
C TYR A 241 -5.49 -10.64 8.87
N SER A 242 -6.55 -10.96 8.13
CA SER A 242 -6.63 -10.82 6.67
C SER A 242 -7.63 -9.72 6.34
N PHE A 243 -7.26 -8.78 5.49
CA PHE A 243 -8.12 -7.64 5.15
C PHE A 243 -7.73 -7.04 3.82
N THR A 244 -8.73 -6.52 3.10
CA THR A 244 -8.52 -5.80 1.85
C THR A 244 -8.64 -4.30 2.07
N ILE A 245 -7.67 -3.56 1.55
CA ILE A 245 -7.75 -2.11 1.42
C ILE A 245 -8.00 -1.78 -0.05
N ARG A 246 -9.01 -0.95 -0.32
CA ARG A 246 -9.21 -0.31 -1.62
C ARG A 246 -8.93 1.18 -1.49
N VAL A 247 -8.17 1.72 -2.42
CA VAL A 247 -7.83 3.15 -2.49
C VAL A 247 -8.02 3.65 -3.91
N LYS A 248 -8.27 4.94 -4.05
CA LYS A 248 -8.28 5.55 -5.38
C LYS A 248 -6.85 5.63 -5.92
N VAL A 249 -6.69 5.32 -7.20
CA VAL A 249 -5.41 5.50 -7.90
C VAL A 249 -5.07 6.99 -7.88
N GLY A 250 -3.94 7.34 -7.28
CA GLY A 250 -3.54 8.72 -7.02
C GLY A 250 -2.66 8.82 -5.77
N HIS A 251 -2.75 9.96 -5.10
CA HIS A 251 -1.98 10.22 -3.88
C HIS A 251 -2.22 9.19 -2.76
N GLU A 252 -3.45 8.68 -2.61
CA GLU A 252 -3.78 7.66 -1.60
C GLU A 252 -3.04 6.35 -1.84
N LEU A 253 -2.98 5.89 -3.09
CA LEU A 253 -2.23 4.71 -3.48
C LEU A 253 -0.73 4.89 -3.26
N GLU A 254 -0.17 6.06 -3.59
CA GLU A 254 1.25 6.35 -3.33
C GLU A 254 1.59 6.29 -1.84
N LYS A 255 0.71 6.86 -1.00
CA LYS A 255 0.86 6.81 0.46
C LYS A 255 0.86 5.36 0.95
N LEU A 256 -0.06 4.53 0.47
CA LEU A 256 -0.14 3.11 0.83
C LEU A 256 1.07 2.32 0.33
N LEU A 257 1.53 2.57 -0.90
CA LEU A 257 2.71 1.93 -1.47
C LEU A 257 4.00 2.35 -0.75
N GLY A 258 4.11 3.62 -0.34
CA GLY A 258 5.22 4.09 0.51
C GLY A 258 5.27 3.36 1.86
N PHE A 259 4.11 3.11 2.48
CA PHE A 259 4.00 2.29 3.69
C PHE A 259 4.40 0.84 3.45
N VAL A 260 3.89 0.23 2.37
CA VAL A 260 4.27 -1.12 1.94
C VAL A 260 5.79 -1.23 1.73
N HIS A 261 6.41 -0.22 1.12
CA HIS A 261 7.86 -0.14 0.94
C HIS A 261 8.63 0.02 2.25
N TYR A 262 8.09 0.75 3.21
CA TYR A 262 8.65 0.85 4.55
C TYR A 262 8.71 -0.53 5.23
N LEU A 263 7.66 -1.34 5.09
CA LEU A 263 7.56 -2.65 5.74
C LEU A 263 8.63 -3.64 5.28
N ARG A 264 9.05 -3.53 4.01
CA ARG A 264 10.02 -4.43 3.37
C ARG A 264 9.63 -5.91 3.50
N GLY A 265 8.36 -6.21 3.22
CA GLY A 265 7.80 -7.56 3.39
C GLY A 265 7.57 -7.87 4.86
N ARG A 266 8.12 -9.00 5.34
CA ARG A 266 7.96 -9.44 6.73
C ARG A 266 8.94 -8.79 7.72
N LEU A 267 9.77 -7.84 7.26
CA LEU A 267 10.87 -7.29 8.05
C LEU A 267 10.38 -6.35 9.15
N LYS A 268 9.69 -5.27 8.80
CA LYS A 268 9.31 -4.26 9.80
C LYS A 268 7.92 -4.52 10.36
N PRO A 269 7.76 -4.26 11.66
CA PRO A 269 6.46 -4.31 12.29
C PRO A 269 5.69 -3.00 12.05
N PHE A 270 4.41 -3.02 12.37
CA PHE A 270 3.55 -1.85 12.40
C PHE A 270 2.38 -2.09 13.36
N TRP A 271 1.72 -1.00 13.73
CA TRP A 271 0.50 -1.06 14.51
C TRP A 271 -0.72 -1.14 13.60
N LEU A 272 -1.56 -2.13 13.84
CA LEU A 272 -2.79 -2.35 13.09
C LEU A 272 -3.99 -2.15 14.01
N PRO A 273 -4.78 -1.08 13.81
CA PRO A 273 -6.11 -0.99 14.40
C PRO A 273 -7.00 -2.07 13.78
N LEU A 274 -7.66 -2.85 14.63
CA LEU A 274 -8.63 -3.87 14.25
C LEU A 274 -9.95 -3.18 13.89
N TRP A 275 -9.94 -2.54 12.72
CA TRP A 275 -11.11 -1.95 12.10
C TRP A 275 -12.23 -3.00 12.07
N GLY A 276 -13.37 -2.72 12.70
CA GLY A 276 -14.51 -3.66 12.79
C GLY A 276 -14.76 -4.26 14.18
N LYS A 277 -13.78 -4.21 15.11
CA LYS A 277 -13.98 -4.51 16.54
C LYS A 277 -14.03 -3.22 17.34
N ASN A 278 -15.20 -2.59 17.34
CA ASN A 278 -15.36 -1.25 17.87
C ASN A 278 -15.68 -1.25 19.37
N ILE A 279 -14.93 -0.44 20.13
CA ILE A 279 -15.32 -0.05 21.48
C ILE A 279 -16.32 1.09 21.34
N LYS A 280 -17.56 0.88 21.78
CA LYS A 280 -18.57 1.93 21.70
C LYS A 280 -18.44 2.89 22.89
N VAL A 281 -17.89 4.06 22.63
CA VAL A 281 -17.80 5.17 23.61
C VAL A 281 -19.19 5.77 23.79
N ILE A 282 -19.62 6.00 25.04
CA ILE A 282 -21.00 6.42 25.35
C ILE A 282 -21.11 7.78 26.03
N ALA A 283 -19.99 8.40 26.41
CA ALA A 283 -19.96 9.72 27.01
C ALA A 283 -18.75 10.52 26.51
N ASP A 284 -18.87 11.84 26.53
CA ASP A 284 -17.79 12.74 26.12
C ASP A 284 -16.54 12.46 26.93
N ILE A 285 -15.41 12.43 26.25
CA ILE A 285 -14.11 12.28 26.90
C ILE A 285 -13.64 13.68 27.27
N LYS A 286 -13.46 13.92 28.57
CA LYS A 286 -13.00 15.22 29.08
C LYS A 286 -11.48 15.31 29.10
N ALA A 287 -10.96 16.51 28.85
CA ALA A 287 -9.55 16.83 28.95
C ALA A 287 -9.03 16.53 30.37
N ASN A 288 -7.77 16.12 30.45
CA ASN A 288 -7.05 15.81 31.69
C ASN A 288 -7.65 14.66 32.51
N THR A 289 -8.47 13.80 31.88
CA THR A 289 -8.99 12.57 32.50
C THR A 289 -8.25 11.33 31.98
N ASN A 290 -8.25 10.27 32.80
CA ASN A 290 -7.71 8.95 32.43
C ASN A 290 -8.80 7.90 32.21
N THR A 291 -10.04 8.32 31.97
CA THR A 291 -11.17 7.40 31.93
C THR A 291 -12.02 7.66 30.70
N ILE A 292 -12.33 6.58 29.99
CA ILE A 292 -13.24 6.58 28.84
C ILE A 292 -14.42 5.69 29.19
N LYS A 293 -15.62 6.27 29.24
CA LYS A 293 -16.85 5.51 29.50
C LYS A 293 -17.32 4.86 28.21
N CYS A 294 -17.51 3.55 28.23
CA CYS A 294 -17.89 2.76 27.05
C CYS A 294 -18.99 1.73 27.37
N GLU A 295 -19.55 1.12 26.34
CA GLU A 295 -20.37 -0.07 26.51
C GLU A 295 -19.59 -1.19 27.20
N ARG A 296 -20.33 -2.13 27.79
CA ARG A 296 -19.75 -3.19 28.60
C ARG A 296 -18.71 -3.98 27.81
N ILE A 297 -17.51 -4.12 28.38
CA ILE A 297 -16.45 -4.98 27.85
C ILE A 297 -16.31 -6.18 28.79
N PHE A 298 -16.61 -7.38 28.29
CA PHE A 298 -16.45 -8.61 29.07
C PHE A 298 -14.97 -8.93 29.28
N TRP A 299 -14.63 -9.45 30.47
CA TRP A 299 -13.25 -9.82 30.84
C TRP A 299 -12.26 -8.65 30.73
N GLY A 300 -12.69 -7.48 31.22
CA GLY A 300 -11.91 -6.23 31.22
C GLY A 300 -10.50 -6.35 31.82
N ASP A 301 -10.30 -7.27 32.76
CA ASP A 301 -9.03 -7.61 33.40
C ASP A 301 -7.98 -8.13 32.40
N ARG A 302 -8.41 -8.73 31.28
CA ARG A 302 -7.53 -9.27 30.24
C ARG A 302 -7.05 -8.22 29.23
N PHE A 303 -7.50 -6.97 29.36
CA PHE A 303 -7.17 -5.90 28.41
C PHE A 303 -5.98 -5.03 28.83
N ALA A 304 -5.34 -5.32 29.96
CA ALA A 304 -4.15 -4.60 30.40
C ALA A 304 -3.07 -4.60 29.29
N ASN A 305 -2.44 -3.45 29.07
CA ASN A 305 -1.40 -3.20 28.06
C ASN A 305 -1.87 -3.26 26.59
N ASN A 306 -3.17 -3.37 26.33
CA ASN A 306 -3.67 -3.21 24.96
C ASN A 306 -3.66 -1.74 24.55
N ARG A 307 -3.38 -1.49 23.28
CA ARG A 307 -3.46 -0.15 22.69
C ARG A 307 -4.76 0.05 21.95
N ILE A 308 -5.20 1.29 21.88
CA ILE A 308 -6.47 1.71 21.31
C ILE A 308 -6.23 2.89 20.38
N CYS A 309 -6.85 2.83 19.21
CA CYS A 309 -6.95 3.91 18.26
C CYS A 309 -8.33 4.55 18.38
N ILE A 310 -8.38 5.87 18.56
CA ILE A 310 -9.61 6.66 18.44
C ILE A 310 -9.49 7.49 17.17
N TRP A 311 -10.36 7.23 16.19
CA TRP A 311 -10.48 7.98 14.96
C TRP A 311 -11.58 9.04 15.11
N LEU A 312 -11.18 10.30 14.91
CA LEU A 312 -11.99 11.50 15.14
C LEU A 312 -12.19 12.28 13.84
N LYS A 313 -13.35 12.93 13.73
CA LYS A 313 -13.59 14.04 12.80
C LYS A 313 -12.87 15.28 13.33
N ASP A 314 -12.22 16.02 12.43
CA ASP A 314 -11.54 17.28 12.75
C ASP A 314 -11.83 18.29 11.63
N GLY A 315 -13.00 18.94 11.70
CA GLY A 315 -13.52 19.77 10.62
C GLY A 315 -13.71 18.97 9.32
N CYS A 316 -13.04 19.39 8.24
CA CYS A 316 -13.00 18.67 6.96
C CYS A 316 -11.98 17.51 6.93
N GLY A 317 -11.21 17.32 8.00
CA GLY A 317 -10.15 16.33 8.10
C GLY A 317 -10.42 15.24 9.13
N TYR A 318 -9.39 14.42 9.34
CA TYR A 318 -9.41 13.32 10.30
C TYR A 318 -8.21 13.41 11.23
N LYS A 319 -8.45 13.06 12.51
CA LYS A 319 -7.41 12.97 13.53
C LYS A 319 -7.44 11.60 14.20
N TYR A 320 -6.27 11.12 14.59
CA TYR A 320 -6.13 9.87 15.35
C TYR A 320 -5.52 10.18 16.71
N LYS A 321 -6.04 9.50 17.74
CA LYS A 321 -5.42 9.45 19.07
C LYS A 321 -5.06 8.00 19.38
N PHE A 322 -3.84 7.79 19.85
CA PHE A 322 -3.36 6.47 20.27
C PHE A 322 -3.19 6.47 21.77
N ILE A 323 -3.82 5.50 22.43
CA ILE A 323 -3.90 5.44 23.89
C ILE A 323 -3.62 4.03 24.36
N GLU A 324 -2.92 3.90 25.47
CA GLU A 324 -2.68 2.62 26.13
C GLU A 324 -3.71 2.40 27.25
N ALA A 325 -4.37 1.25 27.22
CA ALA A 325 -5.32 0.82 28.23
C ALA A 325 -4.58 0.12 29.38
N VAL A 326 -4.86 0.55 30.61
CA VAL A 326 -4.31 -0.04 31.83
C VAL A 326 -5.26 -1.10 32.38
N SER A 327 -6.53 -0.75 32.48
CA SER A 327 -7.56 -1.61 33.03
C SER A 327 -8.93 -1.25 32.50
N VAL A 328 -9.85 -2.20 32.55
CA VAL A 328 -11.27 -1.94 32.33
C VAL A 328 -12.03 -2.43 33.55
N SER A 329 -12.86 -1.58 34.13
CA SER A 329 -13.71 -1.90 35.26
C SER A 329 -15.18 -1.68 34.94
N ASP A 330 -16.02 -2.60 35.42
CA ASP A 330 -17.47 -2.46 35.26
C ASP A 330 -18.01 -1.42 36.25
N THR A 331 -18.94 -0.61 35.78
CA THR A 331 -19.69 0.34 36.61
C THR A 331 -21.05 -0.24 37.00
N ALA A 332 -21.64 0.29 38.07
CA ALA A 332 -22.92 -0.17 38.62
C ALA A 332 -24.10 -0.07 37.61
N ASP A 333 -23.97 0.77 36.59
CA ASP A 333 -24.93 0.93 35.48
C ASP A 333 -24.79 -0.14 34.38
N GLY A 334 -23.97 -1.18 34.60
CA GLY A 334 -23.75 -2.25 33.64
C GLY A 334 -22.91 -1.83 32.42
N LYS A 335 -22.23 -0.69 32.50
CA LYS A 335 -21.25 -0.21 31.52
C LYS A 335 -19.83 -0.48 31.99
N SER A 336 -18.83 -0.07 31.22
CA SER A 336 -17.42 -0.20 31.63
C SER A 336 -16.68 1.12 31.48
N ASN A 337 -15.78 1.38 32.43
CA ASN A 337 -14.81 2.45 32.37
C ASN A 337 -13.47 1.88 31.94
N LEU A 338 -12.95 2.39 30.83
CA LEU A 338 -11.61 2.08 30.36
C LEU A 338 -10.63 3.11 30.94
N THR A 339 -9.69 2.64 31.76
CA THR A 339 -8.64 3.46 32.35
C THR A 339 -7.42 3.49 31.44
N THR A 340 -6.91 4.69 31.16
CA THR A 340 -5.79 4.94 30.26
C THR A 340 -4.50 5.20 31.03
N ALA A 341 -3.35 4.87 30.44
CA ALA A 341 -2.04 5.05 31.08
C ALA A 341 -1.67 6.53 31.21
N THR A 342 -2.07 7.34 30.23
CA THR A 342 -1.82 8.78 30.17
C THR A 342 -3.12 9.56 30.16
N THR A 343 -3.07 10.80 30.65
CA THR A 343 -4.18 11.75 30.57
C THR A 343 -4.52 12.10 29.13
N ILE A 344 -5.81 12.22 28.86
CA ILE A 344 -6.30 12.61 27.54
C ILE A 344 -6.27 14.14 27.48
N ALA A 345 -5.37 14.69 26.66
CA ALA A 345 -5.04 16.12 26.70
C ALA A 345 -6.16 17.06 26.22
N THR A 346 -7.08 16.58 25.37
CA THR A 346 -8.13 17.43 24.80
C THR A 346 -9.50 16.79 24.95
N ASP A 347 -10.51 17.63 25.15
CA ASP A 347 -11.91 17.23 25.08
C ASP A 347 -12.19 16.54 23.74
N THR A 348 -13.11 15.57 23.76
CA THR A 348 -13.55 14.85 22.58
C THR A 348 -15.03 14.52 22.77
N ALA A 349 -15.87 15.18 21.97
CA ALA A 349 -17.29 14.90 21.96
C ALA A 349 -17.55 13.52 21.34
N VAL A 350 -18.54 12.79 21.86
CA VAL A 350 -18.90 11.48 21.30
C VAL A 350 -19.32 11.58 19.83
N SER A 351 -19.95 12.70 19.45
CA SER A 351 -20.37 12.98 18.06
C SER A 351 -19.22 13.04 17.06
N ASP A 352 -18.01 13.34 17.53
CA ASP A 352 -16.83 13.49 16.67
C ASP A 352 -16.09 12.16 16.51
N ILE A 353 -16.40 11.16 17.35
CA ILE A 353 -15.80 9.83 17.29
C ILE A 353 -16.41 9.05 16.11
N ILE A 354 -15.57 8.70 15.15
CA ILE A 354 -15.95 7.85 14.01
C ILE A 354 -15.87 6.39 14.43
N ILE A 355 -14.69 5.97 14.91
CA ILE A 355 -14.40 4.60 15.33
C ILE A 355 -13.42 4.62 16.49
N THR A 356 -13.63 3.76 17.47
CA THR A 356 -12.63 3.40 18.47
C THR A 356 -12.31 1.92 18.33
N ALA A 357 -11.06 1.55 18.08
CA ALA A 357 -10.66 0.17 17.82
C ALA A 357 -9.45 -0.24 18.65
N PHE A 358 -9.41 -1.50 19.08
CA PHE A 358 -8.19 -2.08 19.63
C PHE A 358 -7.10 -2.18 18.55
N MET A 359 -5.85 -2.07 18.98
CA MET A 359 -4.69 -2.17 18.12
C MET A 359 -3.88 -3.40 18.47
N GLU A 360 -3.36 -4.07 17.44
CA GLU A 360 -2.37 -5.11 17.60
C GLU A 360 -1.06 -4.72 16.94
N TYR A 361 0.04 -5.13 17.55
CA TYR A 361 1.36 -5.01 16.97
C TYR A 361 1.60 -6.21 16.07
N VAL A 362 1.80 -5.95 14.77
CA VAL A 362 1.80 -6.96 13.73
C VAL A 362 2.95 -6.77 12.75
N ARG A 363 3.22 -7.80 11.97
CA ARG A 363 3.97 -7.69 10.70
C ARG A 363 3.19 -8.38 9.59
N LEU A 364 3.62 -8.18 8.35
CA LEU A 364 3.10 -9.00 7.26
C LEU A 364 3.52 -10.46 7.41
N ASP A 365 2.65 -11.35 6.93
CA ASP A 365 2.87 -12.79 6.89
C ASP A 365 3.53 -13.26 5.58
N SER A 366 3.54 -12.39 4.56
CA SER A 366 4.13 -12.66 3.25
C SER A 366 5.15 -11.58 2.88
N ASP A 367 6.18 -11.98 2.12
CA ASP A 367 7.09 -11.06 1.44
C ASP A 367 6.54 -10.60 0.09
N GLU A 368 5.38 -11.08 -0.33
CA GLU A 368 4.73 -10.75 -1.58
C GLU A 368 3.45 -9.96 -1.33
N ILE A 369 3.30 -8.86 -2.06
CA ILE A 369 2.10 -8.03 -2.07
C ILE A 369 1.69 -7.84 -3.53
N THR A 370 0.43 -8.14 -3.81
CA THR A 370 -0.17 -7.91 -5.12
C THR A 370 -1.19 -6.79 -5.03
N VAL A 371 -1.07 -5.82 -5.92
CA VAL A 371 -1.96 -4.69 -6.13
C VAL A 371 -2.75 -4.95 -7.39
N LYS A 372 -4.07 -4.95 -7.28
CA LYS A 372 -4.97 -5.13 -8.42
C LYS A 372 -5.58 -3.80 -8.79
N PHE A 373 -5.45 -3.42 -10.05
CA PHE A 373 -6.02 -2.19 -10.59
C PHE A 373 -7.32 -2.53 -11.30
N ASP A 374 -8.39 -1.81 -10.95
CA ASP A 374 -9.67 -1.91 -11.65
C ASP A 374 -9.75 -0.90 -12.81
N GLY A 375 -10.64 -1.16 -13.77
CA GLY A 375 -10.88 -0.26 -14.90
C GLY A 375 -11.45 1.11 -14.50
N ASN A 376 -11.88 1.27 -13.25
CA ASN A 376 -12.55 2.46 -12.70
C ASN A 376 -11.58 3.40 -11.97
N GLY A 377 -10.28 3.09 -11.94
CA GLY A 377 -9.27 3.93 -11.30
C GLY A 377 -9.17 3.74 -9.79
N ASN A 378 -9.54 2.57 -9.26
CA ASN A 378 -9.20 2.13 -7.91
C ASN A 378 -8.16 1.01 -7.97
N ALA A 379 -7.46 0.87 -6.85
CA ALA A 379 -6.54 -0.23 -6.61
C ALA A 379 -6.93 -0.94 -5.32
N SER A 380 -6.83 -2.26 -5.30
CA SER A 380 -7.04 -3.08 -4.12
C SER A 380 -5.80 -3.88 -3.76
N ILE A 381 -5.54 -4.01 -2.45
CA ILE A 381 -4.45 -4.80 -1.89
C ILE A 381 -5.02 -5.65 -0.77
N ASN A 382 -4.79 -6.96 -0.85
CA ASN A 382 -5.08 -7.88 0.25
C ASN A 382 -3.84 -8.00 1.14
N PHE A 383 -4.02 -7.70 2.43
CA PHE A 383 -2.99 -7.83 3.45
C PHE A 383 -3.29 -9.01 4.36
N ILE A 384 -2.26 -9.78 4.65
CA ILE A 384 -2.28 -10.79 5.70
C ILE A 384 -1.21 -10.39 6.71
N ALA A 385 -1.65 -10.08 7.92
CA ALA A 385 -0.81 -9.69 9.04
C ALA A 385 -0.87 -10.76 10.14
N ILE A 386 0.25 -10.92 10.85
CA ILE A 386 0.36 -11.79 12.02
C ILE A 386 0.86 -10.97 13.20
N SER A 387 0.29 -11.20 14.39
CA SER A 387 0.76 -10.55 15.59
C SER A 387 2.10 -11.09 16.05
N ILE A 388 2.81 -10.18 16.71
CA ILE A 388 4.18 -10.33 17.16
C ILE A 388 4.30 -9.76 18.57
N PRO A 389 5.26 -10.22 19.37
CA PRO A 389 5.51 -9.63 20.67
C PRO A 389 6.03 -8.20 20.49
N ILE A 390 5.58 -7.29 21.35
CA ILE A 390 6.15 -5.95 21.46
C ILE A 390 7.54 -6.14 22.06
N GLN A 391 8.59 -5.76 21.32
CA GLN A 391 9.94 -5.74 21.87
C GLN A 391 10.03 -4.57 22.85
N ALA A 392 10.41 -4.85 24.09
CA ALA A 392 10.54 -3.86 25.17
C ALA A 392 11.72 -2.92 24.94
#